data_AF-A0A1S3MX75-F1
#
_entry.id   AF-A0A1S3MX75-F1
#
_cell.length_a   1.000
_cell.length_b   1.000
_cell.length_c   1.000
_cell.angle_alpha   90.00
_cell.angle_beta   90.00
_cell.angle_gamma   90.00
#
_symmetry.space_group_name_H-M   'P 1'
#
loop_
_entity.id
_entity.type
_entity.pdbx_description
1 polymer ?
#
loop_
_entity_poly.entity_id
_entity_poly.type
_entity_poly.pdbx_seq_one_letter_code
_entity_poly.pdbx_strand_id
1 'polypeptide(L)'
;MRLYYTDQLRQHDVGIIDAGLMVSSWGYAIPPTASAFRSYGLCKTSHFSDILPEPVPDLSVISITLHTHLAGRKVRVGLFRNGTQIDFLAVDENYNFEMQGFINH
;
A
#
# COMPACT_ATOMS: atom_id res chain seq x y z
N MET A 1 21.23 7.03 -4.73
CA MET A 1 20.33 7.66 -3.74
C MET A 1 21.13 8.69 -2.96
N ARG A 2 20.57 9.89 -2.71
CA ARG A 2 21.16 10.90 -1.83
C ARG A 2 20.13 11.23 -0.75
N LEU A 3 20.52 11.11 0.51
CA LEU A 3 19.68 11.41 1.66
C LEU A 3 20.00 12.82 2.17
N TYR A 4 18.96 13.61 2.44
CA TYR A 4 19.06 14.90 3.10
C TYR A 4 18.40 14.78 4.46
N TYR A 5 19.16 15.03 5.54
CA TYR A 5 18.71 14.85 6.92
C TYR A 5 19.12 16.05 7.78
N THR A 6 18.53 16.13 8.98
CA THR A 6 18.76 17.17 9.99
C THR A 6 18.85 16.51 11.36
N ASP A 7 19.60 17.12 12.30
CA ASP A 7 19.67 16.70 13.70
C ASP A 7 18.49 17.22 14.53
N GLN A 8 17.81 18.27 14.06
CA GLN A 8 16.58 18.80 14.64
C GLN A 8 15.39 17.89 14.34
N LEU A 9 14.74 17.36 15.38
CA LEU A 9 13.52 16.56 15.23
C LEU A 9 12.36 17.42 14.71
N ARG A 10 11.54 16.80 13.86
CA ARG A 10 10.27 17.40 13.41
C ARG A 10 9.14 17.00 14.35
N GLN A 11 8.01 17.69 14.22
CA GLN A 11 6.82 17.44 15.04
C GLN A 11 6.25 16.02 14.87
N HIS A 12 6.39 15.42 13.68
CA HIS A 12 5.84 14.11 13.36
C HIS A 12 6.89 13.20 12.75
N ASP A 13 6.87 11.93 13.18
CA ASP A 13 7.60 10.85 12.53
C ASP A 13 6.83 10.36 11.30
N VAL A 14 7.57 9.92 10.28
CA VAL A 14 7.00 9.31 9.07
C VAL A 14 7.46 7.86 8.99
N GLY A 15 6.50 6.97 8.73
CA GLY A 15 6.75 5.55 8.45
C GLY A 15 6.32 5.18 7.03
N ILE A 16 6.77 4.02 6.58
CA ILE A 16 6.34 3.39 5.32
C ILE A 16 5.61 2.09 5.69
N ILE A 17 4.42 1.88 5.12
CA ILE A 17 3.64 0.66 5.28
C ILE A 17 3.48 0.03 3.91
N ASP A 18 4.04 -1.17 3.75
CA ASP A 18 3.80 -1.99 2.56
C ASP A 18 2.55 -2.84 2.78
N ALA A 19 1.50 -2.56 2.00
CA ALA A 19 0.23 -3.28 2.05
C ALA A 19 -0.06 -3.90 0.67
N GLY A 20 -0.39 -5.18 0.66
CA GLY A 20 -0.69 -5.88 -0.58
C GLY A 20 -0.63 -7.39 -0.44
N LEU A 21 -0.19 -8.04 -1.51
CA LEU A 21 -0.05 -9.49 -1.59
C LEU A 21 1.41 -9.89 -1.50
N MET A 22 1.69 -10.87 -0.66
CA MET A 22 2.99 -11.53 -0.66
C MET A 22 3.09 -12.46 -1.88
N VAL A 23 3.97 -12.12 -2.81
CA VAL A 23 4.17 -12.83 -4.08
C VAL A 23 5.33 -13.84 -4.03
N SER A 24 5.48 -14.55 -2.91
CA SER A 24 6.53 -15.58 -2.76
C SER A 24 6.21 -16.85 -3.57
N SER A 25 7.25 -17.65 -3.83
CA SER A 25 7.25 -18.79 -4.77
C SER A 25 6.27 -19.93 -4.46
N TRP A 26 5.52 -19.87 -3.35
CA TRP A 26 4.81 -21.03 -2.78
C TRP A 26 3.29 -20.86 -2.62
N GLY A 27 2.66 -19.84 -3.19
CA GLY A 27 1.20 -19.72 -3.01
C GLY A 27 0.43 -18.72 -3.85
N TYR A 28 1.08 -17.74 -4.50
CA TYR A 28 0.41 -16.80 -5.38
C TYR A 28 0.77 -17.05 -6.84
N ALA A 29 -0.25 -17.26 -7.67
CA ALA A 29 -0.10 -17.38 -9.10
C ALA A 29 -1.29 -16.72 -9.82
N ILE A 30 -1.00 -16.09 -10.96
CA ILE A 30 -2.02 -15.64 -11.89
C ILE A 30 -2.18 -16.73 -12.94
N PRO A 31 -3.40 -17.25 -13.19
CA PRO A 31 -3.61 -18.26 -14.21
C PRO A 31 -3.11 -17.78 -15.59
N PRO A 32 -2.37 -18.61 -16.34
CA PRO A 32 -1.91 -18.24 -17.67
C PRO A 32 -3.12 -17.98 -18.57
N THR A 33 -2.98 -17.04 -19.50
CA THR A 33 -4.03 -16.67 -20.50
C THR A 33 -5.32 -16.08 -19.93
N ALA A 34 -5.43 -15.85 -18.62
CA ALA A 34 -6.58 -15.16 -18.05
C ALA A 34 -6.69 -13.73 -18.64
N SER A 35 -7.83 -13.41 -19.24
CA SER A 35 -8.11 -12.06 -19.77
C SER A 35 -8.27 -11.02 -18.66
N ALA A 36 -8.71 -11.45 -17.49
CA ALA A 36 -8.74 -10.66 -16.27
C ALA A 36 -8.60 -11.58 -15.04
N PHE A 37 -7.81 -11.16 -14.06
CA PHE A 37 -7.70 -11.82 -12.77
C PHE A 37 -7.56 -10.75 -11.69
N ARG A 38 -8.29 -10.91 -10.58
CA ARG A 38 -8.22 -9.98 -9.45
C ARG A 38 -7.50 -10.65 -8.30
N SER A 39 -6.60 -9.91 -7.69
CA SER A 39 -5.82 -10.37 -6.56
C SER A 39 -6.02 -9.40 -5.41
N TYR A 40 -6.26 -9.93 -4.21
CA TYR A 40 -6.63 -9.13 -3.04
C TYR A 40 -5.63 -9.36 -1.90
N GLY A 41 -4.99 -8.28 -1.46
CA GLY A 41 -4.21 -8.23 -0.23
C GLY A 41 -5.00 -7.55 0.88
N LEU A 42 -4.74 -7.91 2.13
CA LEU A 42 -5.37 -7.28 3.29
C LEU A 42 -4.33 -6.93 4.34
N CYS A 43 -4.24 -5.64 4.68
CA CYS A 43 -3.54 -5.18 5.86
C CYS A 43 -4.54 -5.10 7.03
N LYS A 44 -4.40 -6.00 8.00
CA LYS A 44 -5.24 -5.98 9.22
C LYS A 44 -4.64 -5.00 10.23
N THR A 45 -5.24 -3.83 10.37
CA THR A 45 -4.78 -2.79 11.30
C THR A 45 -4.84 -3.20 12.78
N SER A 46 -5.50 -4.31 13.11
CA SER A 46 -5.48 -4.91 14.45
C SER A 46 -4.08 -5.36 14.90
N HIS A 47 -3.13 -5.51 13.97
CA HIS A 47 -1.73 -5.83 14.28
C HIS A 47 -0.84 -4.61 14.49
N PHE A 48 -1.39 -3.39 14.39
CA PHE A 48 -0.57 -2.18 14.56
C PHE A 48 -0.08 -2.02 16.00
N SER A 49 -0.82 -2.54 16.97
CA SER A 49 -0.41 -2.66 18.38
C SER A 49 0.86 -3.49 18.58
N ASP A 50 1.16 -4.39 17.64
CA ASP A 50 2.33 -5.27 17.73
C ASP A 50 3.63 -4.54 17.33
N ILE A 51 3.51 -3.37 16.68
CA ILE A 51 4.63 -2.64 16.06
C ILE A 51 4.70 -1.15 16.43
N LEU A 52 3.61 -0.54 16.90
CA LEU A 52 3.54 0.86 17.31
C LEU A 52 3.35 0.98 18.83
N PRO A 53 3.76 2.11 19.45
CA PRO A 53 3.49 2.35 20.87
C PRO A 53 1.99 2.34 21.19
N GLU A 54 1.65 1.84 22.37
CA GLU A 54 0.26 1.86 22.88
C GLU A 54 -0.04 3.14 23.67
N PRO A 55 -1.20 3.79 23.45
CA PRO A 55 -2.22 3.45 22.45
C PRO A 55 -1.76 3.79 21.03
N VAL A 56 -2.12 2.95 20.05
CA VAL A 56 -1.83 3.24 18.63
C VAL A 56 -2.43 4.61 18.25
N PRO A 57 -1.61 5.57 17.81
CA PRO A 57 -2.10 6.90 17.46
C PRO A 57 -2.88 6.88 16.14
N ASP A 58 -3.65 7.94 15.89
CA ASP A 58 -4.20 8.18 14.57
C ASP A 58 -3.08 8.38 13.55
N LEU A 59 -3.17 7.65 12.43
CA LEU A 59 -2.19 7.71 11.36
C LEU A 59 -2.78 8.43 10.15
N SER A 60 -1.98 9.33 9.56
CA SER A 60 -2.34 10.06 8.34
C SER A 60 -1.55 9.52 7.16
N VAL A 61 -2.26 9.15 6.09
CA VAL A 61 -1.64 8.75 4.82
C VAL A 61 -1.43 10.01 3.99
N ILE A 62 -0.17 10.39 3.80
CA ILE A 62 0.21 11.61 3.06
C ILE A 62 0.73 11.33 1.65
N SER A 63 1.16 10.09 1.39
CA SER A 63 1.72 9.70 0.09
C SER A 63 1.61 8.20 -0.12
N ILE A 64 1.43 7.78 -1.37
CA ILE A 64 1.25 6.38 -1.77
C ILE A 64 2.05 6.11 -3.04
N THR A 65 2.70 4.95 -3.12
CA THR A 65 3.23 4.42 -4.38
C THR A 65 2.53 3.10 -4.70
N LEU A 66 2.03 2.96 -5.93
CA LEU A 66 1.41 1.72 -6.40
C LEU A 66 2.48 0.90 -7.13
N HIS A 67 2.52 -0.41 -6.85
CA HIS A 67 3.52 -1.31 -7.43
C HIS A 67 2.91 -2.65 -7.83
N THR A 68 3.23 -3.09 -9.04
CA THR A 68 3.02 -4.46 -9.53
C THR A 68 4.18 -4.83 -10.47
N HIS A 69 4.20 -6.04 -11.03
CA HIS A 69 5.07 -6.40 -12.16
C HIS A 69 4.33 -6.26 -13.51
N LEU A 70 4.93 -6.74 -14.60
CA LEU A 70 4.47 -6.60 -15.99
C LEU A 70 3.00 -7.00 -16.28
N ALA A 71 2.40 -7.88 -15.48
CA ALA A 71 1.01 -8.31 -15.65
C ALA A 71 -0.03 -7.34 -15.06
N GLY A 72 0.36 -6.41 -14.20
CA GLY A 72 -0.55 -5.47 -13.57
C GLY A 72 -1.15 -4.47 -14.54
N ARG A 73 -2.45 -4.19 -14.40
CA ARG A 73 -3.19 -3.24 -15.26
C ARG A 73 -4.02 -2.23 -14.49
N LYS A 74 -4.41 -2.57 -13.26
CA LYS A 74 -5.25 -1.75 -12.38
C LYS A 74 -4.86 -2.00 -10.94
N VAL A 75 -4.80 -0.96 -10.12
CA VAL A 75 -4.50 -1.05 -8.69
C VAL A 75 -5.43 -0.13 -7.93
N ARG A 76 -6.02 -0.63 -6.84
CA ARG A 76 -6.86 0.15 -5.93
C ARG A 76 -6.48 -0.17 -4.49
N VAL A 77 -6.46 0.85 -3.65
CA VAL A 77 -6.23 0.72 -2.20
C VAL A 77 -7.49 1.23 -1.50
N GLY A 78 -8.30 0.30 -1.00
CA GLY A 78 -9.53 0.63 -0.26
C GLY A 78 -9.27 0.80 1.23
N LEU A 79 -9.89 1.80 1.86
CA LEU A 79 -9.89 1.98 3.30
C LEU A 79 -11.19 1.41 3.88
N PHE A 80 -11.07 0.51 4.84
CA PHE A 80 -12.20 -0.15 5.49
C PHE A 80 -12.28 0.21 6.96
N ARG A 81 -13.50 0.40 7.46
CA ARG A 81 -13.82 0.52 8.89
C ARG A 81 -14.99 -0.41 9.21
N ASN A 82 -14.80 -1.30 10.18
CA ASN A 82 -15.83 -2.26 10.62
C ASN A 82 -16.47 -3.07 9.46
N GLY A 83 -15.66 -3.49 8.49
CA GLY A 83 -16.12 -4.26 7.33
C GLY A 83 -16.71 -3.43 6.18
N THR A 84 -16.94 -2.13 6.37
CA THR A 84 -17.45 -1.22 5.34
C THR A 84 -16.29 -0.47 4.69
N GLN A 85 -16.24 -0.46 3.36
CA GLN A 85 -15.31 0.41 2.65
C GLN A 85 -15.81 1.86 2.77
N ILE A 86 -14.98 2.72 3.34
CA ILE A 86 -15.33 4.14 3.56
C ILE A 86 -14.66 5.07 2.55
N ASP A 87 -13.56 4.64 1.93
CA ASP A 87 -12.83 5.44 0.95
C ASP A 87 -11.92 4.59 0.06
N PHE A 88 -11.32 5.21 -0.96
CA PHE A 88 -10.11 4.75 -1.61
C PHE A 88 -8.94 5.67 -1.28
N LEU A 89 -7.88 5.09 -0.72
CA LEU A 89 -6.60 5.78 -0.58
C LEU A 89 -5.95 5.98 -1.95
N ALA A 90 -6.08 5.05 -2.89
CA ALA A 90 -5.59 5.24 -4.25
C ALA A 90 -6.40 4.44 -5.26
N VAL A 91 -6.54 4.98 -6.47
CA VAL A 91 -7.17 4.30 -7.61
C VAL A 91 -6.36 4.62 -8.86
N ASP A 92 -5.87 3.58 -9.53
CA ASP A 92 -5.32 3.67 -10.87
C ASP A 92 -5.96 2.60 -11.76
N GLU A 93 -6.80 3.05 -12.69
CA GLU A 93 -7.50 2.19 -13.65
C GLU A 93 -6.70 1.92 -14.93
N ASN A 94 -5.56 2.60 -15.12
CA ASN A 94 -4.72 2.52 -16.31
C ASN A 94 -3.24 2.36 -15.92
N TYR A 95 -2.99 1.59 -14.86
CA TYR A 95 -1.66 1.41 -14.29
C TYR A 95 -0.68 0.87 -15.35
N ASN A 96 0.50 1.49 -15.40
CA ASN A 96 1.61 1.08 -16.25
C ASN A 96 2.84 0.76 -15.41
N PHE A 97 3.35 -0.46 -15.51
CA PHE A 97 4.55 -0.89 -14.80
C PHE A 97 5.76 0.02 -15.05
N GLU A 98 5.88 0.58 -16.26
CA GLU A 98 7.01 1.45 -16.62
C GLU A 98 6.89 2.86 -16.02
N MET A 99 5.74 3.21 -15.43
CA MET A 99 5.49 4.52 -14.83
C MET A 99 4.99 4.38 -13.40
N GLN A 100 5.91 4.47 -12.44
CA GLN A 100 5.62 4.37 -11.01
C GLN A 100 6.19 5.58 -10.28
N GLY A 101 5.45 6.07 -9.29
CA GLY A 101 5.85 7.22 -8.50
C GLY A 101 4.91 7.46 -7.33
N PHE A 102 5.30 8.41 -6.50
CA PHE A 102 4.51 8.82 -5.35
C PHE A 102 3.35 9.72 -5.76
N ILE A 103 2.16 9.38 -5.27
CA ILE A 103 0.93 10.16 -5.34
C ILE A 103 0.74 10.80 -3.96
N ASN A 104 0.61 12.11 -3.90
CA ASN A 104 0.44 12.84 -2.64
C ASN A 104 -1.05 13.09 -2.34
N HIS A 105 -1.39 13.06 -1.06
CA HIS A 105 -2.71 13.42 -0.53
C HIS A 105 -2.74 14.84 0.03
#